data_AF-A0A503XM64-F1
#
_entry.id   AF-A0A503XM64-F1
#
_cell.length_a   1.000
_cell.length_b   1.000
_cell.length_c   1.000
_cell.angle_alpha   90.00
_cell.angle_beta   90.00
_cell.angle_gamma   90.00
#
_symmetry.space_group_name_H-M   'P 1'
#
loop_
_entity.id
_entity.type
_entity.pdbx_description
1 polymer ?
#
loop_
_entity_poly.entity_id
_entity_poly.type
_entity_poly.pdbx_seq_one_letter_code
_entity_poly.pdbx_strand_id
1 'polypeptide(L)' 'MEGSLTSDFSAARVHLERAYHYLRGDDETSRSACEALDLLIEAVAEAQHRRSEAEVLEFPRSIRFADRQ' A
#
# COMPACT_ATOMS: atom_id res chain seq x y z
N MET A 1 7.09 -7.04 -23.72
CA MET A 1 7.02 -7.35 -22.28
C MET A 1 6.26 -6.20 -21.64
N GLU A 2 4.94 -6.26 -21.67
CA GLU A 2 4.10 -5.22 -21.08
C GLU A 2 4.18 -5.42 -19.57
N GLY A 3 5.05 -4.66 -18.91
CA GLY A 3 5.10 -4.64 -17.46
C GLY A 3 3.71 -4.29 -16.95
N SER A 4 3.10 -5.21 -16.20
CA SER A 4 1.83 -4.97 -15.54
C SER A 4 1.90 -3.60 -14.87
N LEU A 5 1.06 -2.65 -15.28
CA LEU A 5 0.88 -1.38 -14.59
C LEU A 5 0.24 -1.70 -13.23
N THR A 6 1.06 -2.21 -12.31
CA THR A 6 0.64 -2.50 -10.96
C THR A 6 0.44 -1.16 -10.29
N SER A 7 -0.81 -0.77 -10.07
CA SER A 7 -1.10 0.42 -9.28
C SER A 7 -0.38 0.34 -7.94
N ASP A 8 0.42 1.36 -7.64
CA ASP A 8 1.07 1.48 -6.34
C ASP A 8 0.02 1.89 -5.30
N PHE A 9 -0.62 0.88 -4.71
CA PHE A 9 -1.66 1.08 -3.72
C PHE A 9 -1.12 1.72 -2.43
N SER A 10 0.16 1.53 -2.09
CA SER A 10 0.77 2.16 -0.92
C SER A 10 0.94 3.66 -1.14
N ALA A 11 1.44 4.10 -2.30
CA ALA A 11 1.51 5.50 -2.67
C ALA A 11 0.12 6.14 -2.74
N ALA A 12 -0.84 5.45 -3.34
CA ALA A 12 -2.23 5.91 -3.43
C ALA A 12 -2.84 6.15 -2.04
N ARG A 13 -2.66 5.22 -1.09
CA ARG A 13 -3.17 5.36 0.28
C ARG A 13 -2.63 6.61 0.97
N VAL A 14 -1.32 6.85 0.89
CA VAL A 14 -0.70 8.04 1.51
C VAL A 14 -1.27 9.34 0.95
N HIS A 15 -1.58 9.37 -0.35
CA HIS A 15 -2.14 10.56 -0.99
C HIS A 15 -3.60 10.79 -0.62
N LEU A 16 -4.38 9.71 -0.48
CA LEU A 16 -5.76 9.77 0.00
C LEU A 16 -5.84 10.24 1.46
N GLU A 17 -4.99 9.71 2.34
CA GLU A 17 -4.89 10.13 3.74
C GLU A 17 -4.54 11.63 3.85
N ARG A 18 -3.62 12.11 3.00
CA ARG A 18 -3.29 13.54 2.94
C ARG A 18 -4.48 14.39 2.47
N ALA A 19 -5.20 13.95 1.44
CA ALA A 19 -6.38 14.65 0.96
C ALA A 19 -7.44 14.75 2.07
N TYR A 20 -7.66 13.67 2.82
CA TYR A 20 -8.58 13.66 3.97
C TYR A 20 -8.18 14.69 5.02
N HIS A 21 -6.89 14.76 5.35
CA HIS A 21 -6.38 15.75 6.30
C HIS A 21 -6.60 17.20 5.85
N TYR A 22 -6.49 17.48 4.54
CA TYR A 22 -6.75 18.82 4.01
C TYR A 22 -8.24 19.17 3.94
N LEU A 23 -9.12 18.18 3.86
CA LEU A 23 -10.57 18.35 3.70
C LEU A 23 -11.34 18.30 5.03
N ARG A 24 -10.68 18.53 6.18
CA ARG A 24 -11.32 18.63 7.50
C ARG A 24 -12.11 19.93 7.74
N GLY A 25 -12.48 20.64 6.68
CA GLY A 25 -13.40 21.79 6.79
C GLY A 25 -14.79 21.35 7.24
N ASP A 26 -15.59 22.28 7.75
CA ASP A 26 -16.95 21.99 8.22
C ASP A 26 -18.03 22.19 7.14
N ASP A 27 -17.60 22.53 5.92
CA ASP A 27 -18.47 22.67 4.76
C ASP A 27 -19.05 21.31 4.34
N GLU A 28 -20.25 21.32 3.79
CA GLU A 28 -20.93 20.11 3.31
C GLU A 28 -20.09 19.34 2.28
N THR A 29 -19.42 20.05 1.38
CA THR A 29 -18.50 19.46 0.39
C THR A 29 -17.31 18.77 1.06
N SER A 30 -16.75 19.37 2.11
CA SER A 30 -15.65 18.80 2.88
C SER A 30 -16.07 17.51 3.59
N ARG A 31 -17.29 17.50 4.16
CA ARG A 31 -17.86 16.31 4.81
C ARG A 31 -18.12 15.18 3.82
N SER A 32 -18.78 15.47 2.70
CA SER A 32 -19.06 14.48 1.65
C SER A 32 -17.77 13.94 1.02
N ALA A 33 -16.77 14.80 0.81
CA ALA A 33 -15.47 14.37 0.29
C ALA A 33 -14.72 13.48 1.30
N CYS A 34 -14.77 13.79 2.61
CA CYS A 34 -14.20 12.94 3.65
C CYS A 34 -14.85 11.55 3.67
N GLU A 35 -16.18 11.47 3.59
CA GLU A 35 -16.91 10.19 3.52
C GLU A 35 -16.50 9.36 2.31
N ALA A 36 -16.36 9.98 1.13
CA ALA A 36 -15.89 9.30 -0.07
C ALA A 36 -14.43 8.84 0.06
N LEU A 37 -13.58 9.66 0.69
CA LEU A 37 -12.17 9.33 0.93
C LEU A 37 -12.02 8.14 1.88
N ASP A 38 -12.84 8.02 2.92
CA ASP A 38 -12.82 6.87 3.83
C ASP A 38 -13.05 5.55 3.07
N LEU A 39 -14.06 5.51 2.19
CA LEU A 39 -14.35 4.34 1.35
C LEU A 39 -13.19 4.00 0.40
N LEU A 40 -12.53 5.02 -0.17
CA LEU A 40 -11.39 4.81 -1.06
C LEU A 40 -10.15 4.32 -0.30
N ILE A 41 -9.89 4.85 0.89
CA ILE A 41 -8.77 4.43 1.73
C ILE A 41 -8.96 2.96 2.13
N GLU A 42 -10.17 2.56 2.52
CA GLU A 42 -10.50 1.18 2.85
C GLU A 42 -10.26 0.24 1.66
N ALA A 43 -10.82 0.56 0.49
CA ALA A 43 -10.66 -0.27 -0.72
C ALA A 43 -9.18 -0.43 -1.13
N VAL A 44 -8.40 0.64 -1.03
CA VAL A 44 -6.96 0.64 -1.35
C VAL A 44 -6.15 -0.11 -0.29
N ALA A 45 -6.53 -0.04 0.99
CA ALA A 45 -5.90 -0.81 2.05
C ALA A 45 -6.17 -2.32 1.88
N GLU A 46 -7.39 -2.69 1.49
CA GLU A 46 -7.74 -4.08 1.21
C GLU A 46 -6.97 -4.61 -0.02
N ALA A 47 -6.84 -3.81 -1.08
CA ALA A 47 -6.06 -4.16 -2.26
C ALA A 47 -4.56 -4.35 -1.95
N GLN A 48 -3.99 -3.55 -1.04
CA GLN A 48 -2.61 -3.74 -0.56
C GLN A 48 -2.42 -5.10 0.12
N HIS A 49 -3.37 -5.49 0.97
CA HIS A 49 -3.28 -6.74 1.72
C HIS A 49 -3.60 -7.97 0.86
N ARG A 50 -4.55 -7.86 -0.08
CA ARG A 50 -4.89 -8.96 -1.01
C ARG A 50 -3.76 -9.30 -1.97
N ARG A 51 -2.92 -8.34 -2.36
CA ARG A 51 -1.86 -8.56 -3.37
C ARG A 51 -0.54 -9.05 -2.80
N SER A 52 -0.33 -8.95 -1.49
CA SER A 52 0.86 -9.53 -0.86
C SER A 52 0.66 -11.03 -0.70
N GLU A 53 0.71 -11.78 -1.81
CA GLU A 53 1.28 -13.14 -1.77
C GLU A 53 2.68 -12.92 -1.20
N ALA A 54 2.82 -13.17 0.10
CA ALA A 54 4.04 -12.89 0.85
C ALA A 54 5.22 -13.45 0.05
N GLU A 55 6.03 -12.55 -0.49
CA GLU A 55 7.27 -12.93 -1.15
C GLU A 55 8.09 -13.64 -0.08
N VAL A 56 8.13 -14.97 -0.17
CA VAL A 56 8.89 -15.80 0.76
C VAL A 56 10.35 -15.50 0.47
N LEU A 57 10.92 -14.56 1.21
CA LEU A 57 12.34 -14.29 1.19
C LEU A 57 13.06 -15.55 1.66
N GLU A 58 13.64 -16.30 0.73
CA GLU A 58 14.46 -17.46 1.08
C GLU A 58 15.64 -16.99 1.93
N PHE A 59 15.69 -17.48 3.17
CA PHE A 59 16.80 -17.17 4.07
C PHE A 59 18.09 -17.66 3.41
N PRO A 60 19.13 -16.81 3.26
CA PRO A 60 20.37 -17.22 2.63
C PRO A 60 20.94 -18.39 3.43
N ARG A 61 20.91 -19.58 2.83
CA ARG A 61 21.58 -20.76 3.40
C ARG A 61 23.06 -20.48 3.29
N SER A 62 23.63 -19.97 4.38
CA SER A 62 25.06 -19.72 4.53
C SER A 62 25.83 -20.82 3.83
N ILE A 63 26.57 -20.42 2.81
CA ILE A 63 27.54 -21.24 2.10
C ILE A 63 28.35 -21.94 3.18
N ARG A 64 28.33 -23.27 3.13
CA ARG A 64 29.08 -24.13 4.05
C ARG A 64 30.47 -23.53 4.22
N PHE A 65 30.84 -23.22 5.47
CA PHE A 65 32.23 -23.09 5.86
C PHE A 65 32.88 -24.47 5.73
N ALA A 66 33.12 -24.88 4.50
CA ALA A 66 33.82 -26.10 4.12
C ALA A 66 35.08 -25.66 3.36
N ASP A 67 36.06 -25.19 4.13
CA ASP A 67 37.50 -25.16 3.89
C ASP A 67 38.06 -24.46 5.15
N ARG A 68 39.02 -24.95 5.93
CA ARG A 68 40.07 -25.93 5.72
C ARG A 68 40.74 -26.10 7.10
N GLN A 69 41.04 -27.36 7.44
CA GLN A 69 42.09 -27.91 8.32
C GLN A 69 42.68 -27.04 9.45
#